data_AF-A0A3B5M9B9-F1
#
_entry.id   AF-A0A3B5M9B9-F1
#
_cell.length_a   1.000
_cell.length_b   1.000
_cell.length_c   1.000
_cell.angle_alpha   90.00
_cell.angle_beta   90.00
_cell.angle_gamma   90.00
#
_symmetry.space_group_name_H-M   'P 1'
#
loop_
_entity.id
_entity.type
_entity.pdbx_description
1 polymer ?
#
loop_
_entity_poly.entity_id
_entity_poly.type
_entity_poly.pdbx_seq_one_letter_code
_entity_poly.pdbx_strand_id
1 'polypeptide(L)'
;MAANVSELNMARLRSSVFSVLRLDLLRQSLCVLVAFCVLTQQALAEQQEFLEDFLKREYSLVKPYRGLGFSSSSQWDLMGTAMVTPDYVRLTPDQQSRQGAVWSRIPFVLRDWELRVHFKIHGIGKKNLNGDGLAIWLTRDRMQNGKLATMTQMSTEDTLLFLCSVLCRHSQSCKA
;
A
#
# COMPACT_ATOMS: atom_id res chain seq x y z
N MET A 1 14.09 -59.91 -47.06
CA MET A 1 14.65 -58.63 -46.57
C MET A 1 13.63 -57.48 -46.52
N ALA A 2 12.66 -57.37 -47.43
CA ALA A 2 11.76 -56.19 -47.52
C ALA A 2 11.01 -55.79 -46.22
N ALA A 3 10.51 -56.76 -45.44
CA ALA A 3 9.60 -56.50 -44.30
C ALA A 3 10.16 -55.57 -43.20
N ASN A 4 11.48 -55.54 -42.95
CA ASN A 4 12.06 -54.63 -41.96
C ASN A 4 12.02 -53.16 -42.40
N VAL A 5 11.97 -52.87 -43.70
CA VAL A 5 12.01 -51.50 -44.23
C VAL A 5 10.64 -50.82 -44.10
N SER A 6 9.55 -51.58 -44.28
CA SER A 6 8.18 -51.09 -44.07
C SER A 6 7.92 -50.71 -42.61
N GLU A 7 8.32 -51.56 -41.65
CA GLU A 7 8.12 -51.32 -40.22
C GLU A 7 8.91 -50.09 -39.72
N LEU A 8 10.19 -49.98 -40.11
CA LEU A 8 11.03 -48.81 -39.76
C LEU A 8 10.45 -47.50 -40.31
N ASN A 9 9.91 -47.51 -41.52
CA ASN A 9 9.25 -46.33 -42.09
C ASN A 9 7.94 -45.99 -41.36
N MET A 10 7.11 -46.98 -41.05
CA MET A 10 5.83 -46.76 -40.33
C MET A 10 6.06 -46.20 -38.91
N ALA A 11 7.06 -46.72 -38.19
CA ALA A 11 7.46 -46.22 -36.87
C ALA A 11 8.00 -44.78 -36.94
N ARG A 12 8.83 -44.46 -37.94
CA ARG A 12 9.40 -43.12 -38.13
C ARG A 12 8.33 -42.07 -38.51
N LEU A 13 7.36 -42.44 -39.35
CA LEU A 13 6.19 -41.62 -39.67
C LEU A 13 5.32 -41.34 -38.43
N ARG A 14 5.01 -42.38 -37.64
CA ARG A 14 4.28 -42.21 -36.37
C ARG A 14 5.00 -41.25 -35.41
N SER A 15 6.31 -41.42 -35.22
CA SER A 15 7.12 -40.54 -34.35
C SER A 15 7.10 -39.07 -34.80
N SER A 16 7.18 -38.82 -36.11
CA SER A 16 7.06 -37.47 -36.68
C SER A 16 5.68 -36.86 -36.42
N VAL A 17 4.61 -37.58 -36.71
CA VAL A 17 3.23 -37.10 -36.53
C VAL A 17 2.91 -36.83 -35.04
N PHE A 18 3.34 -37.70 -34.12
CA PHE A 18 3.20 -37.44 -32.68
C PHE A 18 4.00 -36.21 -32.22
N SER A 19 5.14 -35.93 -32.83
CA SER A 19 5.96 -34.74 -32.51
C SER A 19 5.30 -33.45 -33.01
N VAL A 20 4.71 -33.46 -34.22
CA VAL A 20 3.95 -32.32 -34.76
C VAL A 20 2.69 -32.07 -33.93
N LEU A 21 1.88 -33.10 -33.65
CA LEU A 21 0.68 -32.99 -32.80
C LEU A 21 1.01 -32.45 -31.40
N ARG A 22 2.13 -32.86 -30.81
CA ARG A 22 2.62 -32.31 -29.53
C ARG A 22 3.03 -30.84 -29.66
N LEU A 23 3.66 -30.44 -30.77
CA LEU A 23 4.08 -29.06 -30.99
C LEU A 23 2.88 -28.12 -31.22
N ASP A 24 1.87 -28.55 -31.98
CA ASP A 24 0.64 -27.77 -32.18
C ASP A 24 -0.18 -27.65 -30.89
N LEU A 25 -0.25 -28.70 -30.06
CA LEU A 25 -0.90 -28.63 -28.74
C LEU A 25 -0.16 -27.69 -27.78
N LEU A 26 1.18 -27.67 -27.81
CA LEU A 26 2.00 -26.70 -27.06
C LEU A 26 1.80 -25.27 -27.59
N ARG A 27 1.71 -25.09 -28.90
CA ARG A 27 1.41 -23.79 -29.53
C ARG A 27 0.01 -23.30 -29.16
N GLN A 28 -1.00 -24.15 -29.22
CA GLN A 28 -2.39 -23.80 -28.89
C GLN A 28 -2.54 -23.44 -27.41
N SER A 29 -1.93 -24.23 -26.50
CA SER A 29 -1.94 -23.91 -25.07
C SER A 29 -1.14 -22.64 -24.74
N LEU A 30 -0.02 -22.38 -25.43
CA LEU A 30 0.70 -21.10 -25.33
C LEU A 30 -0.16 -19.92 -25.81
N CYS A 31 -0.87 -20.04 -26.94
CA CYS A 31 -1.77 -18.98 -27.42
C CYS A 31 -2.93 -18.70 -26.44
N VAL A 32 -3.52 -19.74 -25.85
CA VAL A 32 -4.56 -19.60 -24.81
C VAL A 32 -3.99 -18.94 -23.54
N LEU A 33 -2.79 -19.34 -23.11
CA LEU A 33 -2.10 -18.72 -21.97
C LEU A 33 -1.86 -17.22 -22.23
N VAL A 34 -1.34 -16.85 -23.40
CA VAL A 34 -1.09 -15.45 -23.77
C VAL A 34 -2.39 -14.65 -23.83
N ALA A 35 -3.46 -15.20 -24.43
CA ALA A 35 -4.77 -14.54 -24.44
C ALA A 35 -5.32 -14.31 -23.02
N PHE A 36 -5.19 -15.30 -22.14
CA PHE A 36 -5.59 -15.18 -20.73
C PHE A 36 -4.75 -14.14 -19.97
N CYS A 37 -3.44 -14.08 -20.22
CA CYS A 37 -2.56 -13.04 -19.66
C CYS A 37 -2.96 -11.63 -20.12
N VAL A 38 -3.30 -11.43 -21.40
CA VAL A 38 -3.75 -10.11 -21.90
C VAL A 38 -5.07 -9.71 -21.26
N LEU A 39 -6.07 -10.61 -21.23
CA LEU A 39 -7.38 -10.33 -20.63
C LEU A 39 -7.29 -10.02 -19.12
N THR A 40 -6.44 -10.74 -18.38
CA THR A 40 -6.22 -10.49 -16.95
C THR A 40 -5.42 -9.21 -16.69
N GLN A 41 -4.50 -8.83 -17.57
CA GLN A 41 -3.81 -7.52 -17.52
C GLN A 41 -4.77 -6.36 -17.80
N GLN A 42 -5.70 -6.50 -18.74
CA GLN A 42 -6.72 -5.48 -19.04
C GLN A 42 -7.65 -5.24 -17.84
N ALA A 43 -8.21 -6.31 -17.26
CA ALA A 43 -9.09 -6.21 -16.09
C ALA A 43 -8.39 -5.58 -14.86
N LEU A 44 -7.09 -5.85 -14.66
CA LEU A 44 -6.31 -5.23 -13.59
C LEU A 44 -6.05 -3.74 -13.83
N ALA A 45 -5.84 -3.34 -15.09
CA ALA A 45 -5.61 -1.93 -15.46
C ALA A 45 -6.89 -1.09 -15.29
N GLU A 46 -8.04 -1.59 -15.78
CA GLU A 46 -9.35 -0.94 -15.65
C GLU A 46 -9.71 -0.67 -14.17
N GLN A 47 -9.44 -1.64 -13.28
CA GLN A 47 -9.69 -1.49 -11.85
C GLN A 47 -8.73 -0.50 -11.15
N GLN A 48 -7.55 -0.23 -11.71
CA GLN A 48 -6.64 0.81 -11.22
C GLN A 48 -7.05 2.19 -11.76
N GLU A 49 -7.40 2.30 -13.03
CA GLU A 49 -7.84 3.55 -13.67
C GLU A 49 -9.11 4.10 -13.00
N PHE A 50 -10.09 3.23 -12.74
CA PHE A 50 -11.27 3.54 -11.94
C PHE A 50 -10.92 4.14 -10.57
N LEU A 51 -9.85 3.68 -9.91
CA LEU A 51 -9.47 4.19 -8.60
C LEU A 51 -8.89 5.61 -8.66
N GLU A 52 -8.09 5.91 -9.68
CA GLU A 52 -7.47 7.24 -9.86
C GLU A 52 -8.54 8.33 -10.11
N ASP A 53 -9.65 8.02 -10.78
CA ASP A 53 -10.77 8.95 -11.01
C ASP A 53 -11.46 9.42 -9.72
N PHE A 54 -11.61 8.52 -8.74
CA PHE A 54 -12.14 8.87 -7.42
C PHE A 54 -11.09 9.46 -6.47
N LEU A 55 -9.79 9.32 -6.77
CA LEU A 55 -8.68 9.78 -5.92
C LEU A 55 -8.64 11.32 -5.83
N LYS A 56 -9.14 11.87 -4.71
CA LYS A 56 -9.07 13.31 -4.44
C LYS A 56 -7.67 13.69 -3.98
N ARG A 57 -6.88 14.15 -4.96
CA ARG A 57 -5.43 14.41 -4.85
C ARG A 57 -5.10 15.42 -3.74
N GLU A 58 -5.97 16.38 -3.50
CA GLU A 58 -5.85 17.39 -2.44
C GLU A 58 -5.94 16.82 -1.02
N TYR A 59 -6.67 15.71 -0.84
CA TYR A 59 -6.74 14.95 0.41
C TYR A 59 -5.79 13.73 0.44
N SER A 60 -4.95 13.58 -0.59
CA SER A 60 -4.08 12.41 -0.78
C SER A 60 -2.64 12.69 -0.37
N LEU A 61 -1.99 11.69 0.23
CA LEU A 61 -0.58 11.72 0.62
C LEU A 61 0.17 10.62 -0.15
N VAL A 62 0.56 10.93 -1.39
CA VAL A 62 1.16 9.98 -2.35
C VAL A 62 2.59 10.36 -2.76
N LYS A 63 3.33 9.39 -3.32
CA LYS A 63 4.68 9.62 -3.86
C LYS A 63 4.64 10.52 -5.12
N PRO A 64 5.71 11.29 -5.40
CA PRO A 64 6.85 11.56 -4.54
C PRO A 64 6.51 12.68 -3.53
N TYR A 65 6.86 12.48 -2.25
CA TYR A 65 6.48 13.34 -1.12
C TYR A 65 7.19 14.72 -1.06
N ARG A 66 7.52 15.33 -2.20
CA ARG A 66 8.29 16.59 -2.29
C ARG A 66 7.45 17.79 -1.82
N GLY A 67 8.07 18.72 -1.11
CA GLY A 67 7.46 19.99 -0.67
C GLY A 67 6.60 19.94 0.60
N LEU A 68 6.29 18.74 1.13
CA LEU A 68 5.57 18.58 2.40
C LEU A 68 6.26 19.33 3.55
N GLY A 69 5.50 20.11 4.31
CA GLY A 69 5.97 20.84 5.50
C GLY A 69 6.91 22.04 5.26
N PHE A 70 7.66 22.07 4.16
CA PHE A 70 8.63 23.14 3.86
C PHE A 70 8.11 24.20 2.88
N SER A 71 7.08 23.90 2.09
CA SER A 71 6.47 24.85 1.15
C SER A 71 5.11 25.31 1.64
N SER A 72 4.86 26.62 1.63
CA SER A 72 3.56 27.23 1.97
C SER A 72 2.40 26.77 1.07
N SER A 73 2.72 26.25 -0.12
CA SER A 73 1.78 25.63 -1.07
C SER A 73 1.43 24.17 -0.74
N SER A 74 2.04 23.55 0.27
CA SER A 74 1.72 22.17 0.63
C SER A 74 0.36 22.09 1.32
N GLN A 75 -0.52 21.19 0.88
CA GLN A 75 -1.80 20.91 1.55
C GLN A 75 -1.64 20.27 2.94
N TRP A 76 -0.43 19.90 3.35
CA TRP A 76 -0.15 19.19 4.60
C TRP A 76 0.82 19.97 5.51
N ASP A 77 0.62 19.84 6.82
CA ASP A 77 1.55 20.24 7.89
C ASP A 77 2.24 19.01 8.48
N LEU A 78 3.52 19.16 8.85
CA LEU A 78 4.28 18.18 9.62
C LEU A 78 4.36 18.64 11.08
N MET A 79 4.14 17.74 12.02
CA MET A 79 4.08 18.07 13.46
C MET A 79 4.90 17.10 14.30
N GLY A 80 5.49 17.59 15.39
CA GLY A 80 6.31 16.80 16.31
C GLY A 80 7.57 16.24 15.63
N THR A 81 7.81 14.93 15.71
CA THR A 81 8.95 14.25 15.09
C THR A 81 8.72 13.79 13.65
N ALA A 82 7.66 14.23 12.99
CA ALA A 82 7.35 13.81 11.62
C ALA A 82 8.41 14.32 10.63
N MET A 83 9.00 13.41 9.86
CA MET A 83 10.01 13.68 8.83
C MET A 83 9.58 13.07 7.50
N VAL A 84 9.96 13.71 6.40
CA VAL A 84 9.60 13.31 5.05
C VAL A 84 10.83 12.84 4.29
N THR A 85 10.71 11.71 3.61
CA THR A 85 11.70 11.20 2.66
C THR A 85 11.05 11.02 1.29
N PRO A 86 11.80 10.84 0.18
CA PRO A 86 11.21 10.61 -1.14
C PRO A 86 10.26 9.40 -1.19
N ASP A 87 10.51 8.39 -0.35
CA ASP A 87 9.86 7.08 -0.39
C ASP A 87 8.83 6.81 0.71
N TYR A 88 8.85 7.57 1.80
CA TYR A 88 7.89 7.46 2.90
C TYR A 88 7.91 8.71 3.77
N VAL A 89 6.77 8.98 4.41
CA VAL A 89 6.68 9.89 5.55
C VAL A 89 6.83 9.06 6.83
N ARG A 90 7.79 9.42 7.68
CA ARG A 90 8.03 8.74 8.97
C ARG A 90 7.59 9.67 10.09
N LEU A 91 6.64 9.20 10.90
CA LEU A 91 6.01 10.03 11.93
C LEU A 91 6.79 10.00 13.27
N THR A 92 7.36 8.85 13.62
CA THR A 92 8.34 8.72 14.71
C THR A 92 9.55 7.88 14.25
N PRO A 93 10.76 8.17 14.76
CA PRO A 93 11.86 7.20 14.73
C PRO A 93 11.64 6.10 15.77
N ASP A 94 12.44 5.03 15.69
CA ASP A 94 12.52 3.97 16.71
C ASP A 94 13.24 4.48 17.97
N GLN A 95 12.57 5.36 18.71
CA GLN A 95 13.03 5.98 19.96
C GLN A 95 11.84 6.18 20.89
N GLN A 96 12.10 6.07 22.19
CA GLN A 96 11.10 6.39 23.24
C GLN A 96 10.77 7.88 23.28
N SER A 97 9.62 8.20 23.85
CA SER A 97 9.15 9.58 24.10
C SER A 97 8.97 10.41 22.84
N ARG A 98 8.73 9.77 21.69
CA ARG A 98 8.50 10.44 20.40
C ARG A 98 7.02 10.47 20.05
N GLN A 99 6.63 11.57 19.40
CA GLN A 99 5.29 11.83 18.92
C GLN A 99 5.44 12.66 17.64
N GLY A 100 4.79 12.24 16.56
CA GLY A 100 4.72 13.02 15.34
C GLY A 100 3.45 12.71 14.56
N ALA A 101 2.97 13.70 13.82
CA ALA A 101 1.72 13.66 13.09
C ALA A 101 1.84 14.41 11.76
N VAL A 102 0.94 14.10 10.82
CA VAL A 102 0.78 14.83 9.56
C VAL A 102 -0.67 15.25 9.43
N TRP A 103 -0.91 16.52 9.17
CA TRP A 103 -2.23 17.13 9.28
C TRP A 103 -2.63 17.86 7.99
N SER A 104 -3.88 17.70 7.54
CA SER A 104 -4.36 18.41 6.35
C SER A 104 -4.70 19.87 6.67
N ARG A 105 -4.17 20.81 5.90
CA ARG A 105 -4.51 22.25 6.00
C ARG A 105 -5.90 22.56 5.48
N ILE A 106 -6.43 21.73 4.57
CA ILE A 106 -7.71 21.96 3.91
C ILE A 106 -8.85 21.23 4.64
N PRO A 107 -10.05 21.83 4.75
CA PRO A 107 -11.21 21.17 5.33
C PRO A 107 -11.68 20.02 4.42
N PHE A 108 -12.01 18.89 5.04
CA PHE A 108 -12.56 17.73 4.35
C PHE A 108 -14.10 17.86 4.28
N VAL A 109 -14.66 17.85 3.07
CA VAL A 109 -16.09 18.15 2.83
C VAL A 109 -16.81 17.05 2.04
N LEU A 110 -16.20 15.88 1.88
CA LEU A 110 -16.80 14.75 1.17
C LEU A 110 -17.78 14.00 2.07
N ARG A 111 -18.97 13.67 1.55
CA ARG A 111 -19.96 12.84 2.24
C ARG A 111 -19.56 11.36 2.18
N ASP A 112 -19.42 10.87 0.96
CA ASP A 112 -19.14 9.48 0.63
C ASP A 112 -17.66 9.38 0.19
N TRP A 113 -16.87 8.56 0.87
CA TRP A 113 -15.42 8.50 0.69
C TRP A 113 -14.84 7.15 1.16
N GLU A 114 -13.65 6.81 0.67
CA GLU A 114 -12.86 5.66 1.12
C GLU A 114 -11.43 6.13 1.43
N LEU A 115 -10.84 5.69 2.55
CA LEU A 115 -9.46 6.03 2.91
C LEU A 115 -8.54 4.80 2.80
N ARG A 116 -7.58 4.83 1.88
CA ARG A 116 -6.52 3.81 1.76
C ARG A 116 -5.24 4.29 2.45
N VAL A 117 -4.71 3.50 3.39
CA VAL A 117 -3.52 3.84 4.17
C VAL A 117 -2.46 2.76 4.04
N HIS A 118 -1.39 3.08 3.30
CA HIS A 118 -0.19 2.24 3.24
C HIS A 118 0.78 2.64 4.35
N PHE A 119 0.84 1.85 5.44
CA PHE A 119 1.70 2.10 6.58
C PHE A 119 2.65 0.93 6.86
N LYS A 120 3.72 1.19 7.62
CA LYS A 120 4.64 0.17 8.13
C LYS A 120 5.15 0.58 9.50
N ILE A 121 4.87 -0.24 10.52
CA ILE A 121 5.46 -0.12 11.86
C ILE A 121 6.66 -1.08 11.92
N HIS A 122 7.79 -0.63 12.45
CA HIS A 122 9.00 -1.45 12.63
C HIS A 122 9.88 -0.90 13.75
N GLY A 123 10.61 -1.78 14.43
CA GLY A 123 11.60 -1.39 15.45
C GLY A 123 12.57 -2.53 15.77
N ILE A 124 13.68 -2.21 16.42
CA ILE A 124 14.83 -3.10 16.68
C ILE A 124 14.71 -3.79 18.06
N GLY A 125 13.59 -3.56 18.78
CA GLY A 125 13.32 -4.09 20.11
C GLY A 125 13.38 -5.62 20.22
N LYS A 126 14.20 -6.12 21.16
CA LYS A 126 14.26 -7.56 21.50
C LYS A 126 13.11 -7.90 22.47
N LYS A 127 12.17 -8.72 21.99
CA LYS A 127 10.97 -9.24 22.71
C LYS A 127 9.83 -8.23 22.93
N ASN A 128 8.86 -8.25 22.02
CA ASN A 128 7.42 -7.97 22.21
C ASN A 128 6.97 -6.63 22.87
N LEU A 129 7.85 -5.66 23.06
CA LEU A 129 7.55 -4.34 23.61
C LEU A 129 7.81 -3.27 22.54
N ASN A 130 6.79 -2.98 21.71
CA ASN A 130 6.96 -2.29 20.43
C ASN A 130 5.93 -1.16 20.19
N GLY A 131 6.04 -0.06 20.96
CA GLY A 131 5.31 1.20 20.75
C GLY A 131 3.82 1.18 21.13
N ASP A 132 3.18 2.35 21.10
CA ASP A 132 1.79 2.49 21.56
C ASP A 132 0.77 2.31 20.41
N GLY A 133 1.20 2.42 19.14
CA GLY A 133 0.38 2.12 17.95
C GLY A 133 0.32 3.25 16.90
N LEU A 134 -0.74 3.22 16.09
CA LEU A 134 -1.06 4.13 14.99
C LEU A 134 -2.53 4.54 15.14
N ALA A 135 -2.82 5.83 15.33
CA ALA A 135 -4.19 6.35 15.46
C ALA A 135 -4.60 7.24 14.26
N ILE A 136 -5.90 7.27 13.93
CA ILE A 136 -6.44 7.99 12.78
C ILE A 136 -7.72 8.73 13.21
N TRP A 137 -7.83 10.06 13.07
CA TRP A 137 -8.94 10.90 13.60
C TRP A 137 -9.25 12.16 12.74
N LEU A 138 -10.50 12.55 12.37
CA LEU A 138 -10.95 13.67 11.48
C LEU A 138 -11.76 14.67 12.29
N THR A 139 -11.12 15.60 12.97
CA THR A 139 -11.86 16.54 13.83
C THR A 139 -12.53 17.65 13.03
N ARG A 140 -13.69 18.10 13.50
CA ARG A 140 -14.37 19.34 13.03
C ARG A 140 -13.41 20.54 13.11
N ASP A 141 -12.69 20.64 14.23
CA ASP A 141 -11.69 21.67 14.49
C ASP A 141 -10.28 21.27 14.05
N ARG A 142 -9.48 22.23 13.60
CA ARG A 142 -8.05 22.00 13.30
C ARG A 142 -7.24 21.79 14.59
N MET A 143 -6.24 20.92 14.53
CA MET A 143 -5.29 20.69 15.64
C MET A 143 -4.63 21.98 16.10
N GLN A 144 -4.58 22.15 17.42
CA GLN A 144 -3.89 23.26 18.07
C GLN A 144 -2.50 22.83 18.51
N ASN A 145 -1.48 23.63 18.14
CA ASN A 145 -0.08 23.37 18.50
C ASN A 145 0.07 23.25 20.02
N GLY A 146 0.55 22.10 20.48
CA GLY A 146 0.68 21.74 21.90
C GLY A 146 -0.23 20.60 22.37
N LYS A 147 -1.35 20.30 21.68
CA LYS A 147 -2.29 19.23 22.11
C LYS A 147 -1.90 17.80 21.68
N LEU A 148 -0.74 17.58 21.04
CA LEU A 148 -0.26 16.26 20.61
C LEU A 148 -0.29 15.21 21.73
N ALA A 149 0.11 15.57 22.95
CA ALA A 149 0.17 14.65 24.09
C ALA A 149 -1.17 14.48 24.84
N THR A 150 -2.12 15.41 24.68
CA THR A 150 -3.42 15.41 25.39
C THR A 150 -4.58 14.87 24.55
N MET A 151 -4.39 14.66 23.24
CA MET A 151 -5.44 14.13 22.36
C MET A 151 -5.83 12.66 22.64
N THR A 152 -5.06 11.92 23.44
CA THR A 152 -5.43 10.57 23.92
C THR A 152 -6.61 10.55 24.91
N GLN A 153 -7.34 11.66 25.09
CA GLN A 153 -8.46 11.79 26.03
C GLN A 153 -9.60 12.65 25.45
N MET A 154 -9.71 12.74 24.12
CA MET A 154 -10.79 13.49 23.44
C MET A 154 -12.04 12.62 23.25
N SER A 155 -13.24 13.20 23.43
CA SER A 155 -14.51 12.47 23.55
C SER A 155 -14.91 11.67 22.30
N THR A 156 -15.64 10.58 22.50
CA THR A 156 -16.02 9.57 21.50
C THR A 156 -17.25 9.91 20.65
N GLU A 157 -17.70 11.17 20.63
CA GLU A 157 -19.04 11.54 20.10
C GLU A 157 -19.04 12.12 18.67
N ASP A 158 -17.87 12.28 18.05
CA ASP A 158 -17.74 12.65 16.63
C ASP A 158 -17.03 11.56 15.82
N THR A 159 -17.22 11.54 14.50
CA THR A 159 -16.70 10.49 13.59
C THR A 159 -15.41 10.93 12.91
N LEU A 160 -14.31 10.18 13.05
CA LEU A 160 -12.94 10.72 12.92
C LEU A 160 -11.94 9.86 12.08
N LEU A 161 -11.40 10.34 10.91
CA LEU A 161 -10.10 9.93 10.27
C LEU A 161 -9.10 11.05 9.72
N PHE A 162 -7.85 11.13 10.21
CA PHE A 162 -6.64 11.81 9.64
C PHE A 162 -5.43 10.89 9.83
N LEU A 163 -4.42 10.88 8.96
CA LEU A 163 -3.30 9.93 9.11
C LEU A 163 -2.36 10.24 10.30
N CYS A 164 -2.40 9.34 11.27
CA CYS A 164 -1.31 8.99 12.18
C CYS A 164 -0.89 10.03 13.23
N SER A 165 -1.11 9.66 14.49
CA SER A 165 -0.13 9.88 15.55
C SER A 165 0.44 8.52 16.00
N VAL A 166 1.75 8.31 15.91
CA VAL A 166 2.42 7.26 16.70
C VAL A 166 2.78 7.89 18.04
N LEU A 167 2.30 7.28 19.12
CA LEU A 167 2.73 7.57 20.47
C LEU A 167 3.77 6.50 20.88
N CYS A 168 4.76 6.91 21.68
CA CYS A 168 5.68 5.99 22.34
C CYS A 168 5.96 6.56 23.74
N ARG A 169 4.99 6.43 24.65
CA ARG A 169 4.95 7.17 25.91
C ARG A 169 6.04 6.68 26.87
N HIS A 170 6.65 7.61 27.61
CA HIS A 170 7.60 7.28 28.65
C HIS A 170 6.86 6.82 29.91
N SER A 171 6.91 5.53 30.24
CA SER A 171 7.04 5.06 31.62
C SER A 171 7.49 3.61 31.66
N GLN A 172 8.42 3.31 32.57
CA GLN A 172 8.52 1.94 33.10
C GLN A 172 7.32 1.67 34.03
N SER A 173 7.05 0.39 34.35
CA SER A 173 5.99 -0.02 35.29
C SER A 173 4.54 0.28 34.87
N CYS A 174 4.09 -0.33 33.76
CA CYS A 174 2.76 -0.94 33.76
C CYS A 174 2.91 -2.41 34.21
N LYS A 175 2.49 -2.72 35.44
CA LYS A 175 2.29 -4.09 35.89
C LYS A 175 0.86 -4.52 35.54
N ALA A 176 0.74 -5.74 35.02
CA ALA A 176 -0.21 -6.72 35.53
C ALA A 176 0.63 -7.79 36.24
#